data_AF-A0A3C0HGR7-F1
#
_entry.id   AF-A0A3C0HGR7-F1
#
_cell.length_a   1.000
_cell.length_b   1.000
_cell.length_c   1.000
_cell.angle_alpha   90.00
_cell.angle_beta   90.00
_cell.angle_gamma   90.00
#
_symmetry.space_group_name_H-M   'P 1'
#
loop_
_entity.id
_entity.type
_entity.pdbx_description
1 polymer ?
#
loop_
_entity_poly.entity_id
_entity_poly.type
_entity_poly.pdbx_seq_one_letter_code
_entity_poly.pdbx_strand_id
1 'polypeptide(L)'
;MEVALKKMGNSTAVVIPPPVLRDLGIGAGQPLTLDTTADGRIVLTPKRKYVLAELIAQCDRKAAPPADLALWDVARLVGEEVL
;
A
#
# COMPACT_ATOMS: atom_id res chain seq x y z
N MET A 1 -4.72 -25.80 4.34
CA MET A 1 -5.56 -25.45 5.50
C MET A 1 -6.87 -24.89 4.97
N GLU A 2 -8.00 -25.34 5.49
CA GLU A 2 -9.32 -24.85 5.09
C GLU A 2 -9.90 -23.97 6.20
N VAL A 3 -10.51 -22.85 5.81
CA VAL A 3 -11.20 -21.92 6.71
C VAL A 3 -12.56 -21.58 6.10
N ALA A 4 -13.54 -21.28 6.94
CA ALA A 4 -14.89 -20.93 6.51
C ALA A 4 -15.21 -19.47 6.84
N LEU A 5 -16.01 -18.85 5.97
CA LEU A 5 -16.65 -17.57 6.22
C LEU A 5 -17.75 -17.74 7.28
N LYS A 6 -17.82 -16.81 8.23
CA LYS A 6 -18.81 -16.81 9.31
C LYS A 6 -19.52 -15.46 9.36
N LYS A 7 -20.82 -15.49 9.62
CA LYS A 7 -21.61 -14.28 9.82
C LYS A 7 -21.19 -13.62 11.15
N MET A 8 -20.96 -12.31 11.10
CA MET A 8 -20.62 -11.47 12.24
C MET A 8 -21.47 -10.19 12.16
N GLY A 9 -22.60 -10.19 12.87
CA GLY A 9 -23.61 -9.13 12.73
C GLY A 9 -24.15 -9.05 11.30
N ASN A 10 -24.02 -7.87 10.68
CA ASN A 10 -24.39 -7.63 9.28
C ASN A 10 -23.24 -7.88 8.29
N SER A 11 -22.10 -8.36 8.78
CA SER A 11 -20.89 -8.59 7.98
C SER A 11 -20.51 -10.08 7.97
N THR A 12 -19.48 -10.39 7.18
CA THR A 12 -18.88 -11.73 7.12
C THR A 12 -17.42 -11.64 7.51
N ALA A 13 -16.94 -12.57 8.34
CA ALA A 13 -15.57 -12.64 8.80
C ALA A 13 -14.97 -14.02 8.48
N VAL A 14 -13.65 -14.06 8.33
CA VAL A 14 -12.86 -15.29 8.27
C VAL A 14 -12.00 -15.39 9.53
N VAL A 15 -11.93 -16.58 10.12
CA VAL A 15 -11.04 -16.81 11.26
C VAL A 15 -9.64 -17.11 10.74
N ILE A 16 -8.70 -16.21 11.02
CA ILE A 16 -7.29 -16.39 10.66
C ILE A 16 -6.57 -17.06 11.85
N PRO A 17 -5.96 -18.24 11.67
CA PRO A 17 -5.25 -18.94 12.74
C PRO A 17 -4.04 -18.15 13.26
N PRO A 18 -3.72 -18.23 14.57
CA PRO A 18 -2.57 -17.54 15.14
C PRO A 18 -1.21 -17.81 14.47
N PRO A 19 -0.89 -19.04 14.00
CA PRO A 19 0.35 -19.28 13.27
C PRO A 19 0.48 -18.43 11.99
N VAL A 20 -0.60 -18.31 11.20
CA VAL A 20 -0.60 -17.52 9.96
C VAL A 20 -0.35 -16.05 10.23
N LEU A 21 -0.95 -15.51 11.31
CA LEU A 21 -0.71 -14.12 11.72
C LEU A 21 0.75 -13.88 12.12
N ARG A 22 1.37 -14.83 12.85
CA ARG A 22 2.78 -14.76 13.24
C ARG A 22 3.73 -14.81 12.05
N ASP A 23 3.50 -15.74 11.12
CA ASP A 23 4.34 -15.90 9.93
C ASP A 23 4.28 -14.65 9.02
N LEU A 24 3.13 -13.98 8.98
CA LEU A 24 2.93 -12.74 8.24
C LEU A 24 3.34 -11.48 9.02
N GLY A 25 3.73 -11.60 10.30
CA GLY A 25 4.11 -10.47 11.15
C GLY A 25 2.97 -9.47 11.39
N ILE A 26 1.72 -9.93 11.40
CA ILE A 26 0.53 -9.09 11.59
C ILE A 26 -0.19 -9.42 12.89
N GLY A 27 -0.81 -8.40 13.49
CA GLY A 27 -1.56 -8.52 14.75
C GLY A 27 -3.07 -8.38 14.59
N ALA A 28 -3.82 -8.94 15.53
CA ALA A 28 -5.25 -8.64 15.65
C ALA A 28 -5.46 -7.13 15.87
N GLY A 29 -6.43 -6.54 15.17
CA GLY A 29 -6.71 -5.10 15.24
C GLY A 29 -5.80 -4.22 14.37
N GLN A 30 -4.79 -4.78 13.71
CA GLN A 30 -3.98 -4.05 12.74
C GLN A 30 -4.81 -3.66 11.51
N PRO A 31 -4.73 -2.40 11.03
CA PRO A 31 -5.44 -1.98 9.83
C PRO A 31 -4.86 -2.66 8.58
N LEU A 32 -5.74 -3.19 7.73
CA LEU A 32 -5.45 -3.82 6.46
C LEU A 32 -6.31 -3.15 5.38
N THR A 33 -5.83 -3.11 4.13
CA THR A 33 -6.69 -2.85 2.96
C THR A 33 -7.24 -4.17 2.46
N LEU A 34 -8.44 -4.13 1.89
CA LEU A 34 -9.10 -5.28 1.26
C LEU A 34 -9.39 -4.93 -0.18
N ASP A 35 -8.81 -5.71 -1.08
CA ASP A 35 -8.95 -5.56 -2.53
C ASP A 35 -9.37 -6.88 -3.15
N THR A 36 -10.04 -6.82 -4.31
CA THR A 36 -10.39 -8.00 -5.11
C THR A 36 -9.65 -7.98 -6.42
N THR A 37 -9.10 -9.13 -6.82
CA THR A 37 -8.45 -9.28 -8.13
C THR A 37 -9.46 -9.68 -9.20
N ALA A 38 -9.12 -9.48 -10.48
CA ALA A 38 -9.97 -9.85 -11.61
C ALA A 38 -10.30 -11.35 -11.66
N ASP A 39 -9.44 -12.20 -11.09
CA ASP A 39 -9.64 -13.65 -10.97
C ASP A 39 -10.37 -14.06 -9.68
N GLY A 40 -10.97 -13.11 -8.97
CA GLY A 40 -11.88 -13.37 -7.85
C GLY A 40 -11.19 -13.70 -6.53
N ARG A 41 -9.90 -13.36 -6.37
CA ARG A 41 -9.20 -13.53 -5.08
C ARG A 41 -9.40 -12.30 -4.20
N ILE A 42 -9.43 -12.53 -2.89
CA ILE A 42 -9.37 -11.47 -1.88
C ILE A 42 -7.91 -11.27 -1.49
N VAL A 43 -7.44 -10.02 -1.58
CA VAL A 43 -6.09 -9.63 -1.18
C VAL A 43 -6.20 -8.72 0.03
N LEU A 44 -5.54 -9.11 1.12
CA LEU A 44 -5.44 -8.31 2.34
C LEU A 44 -4.01 -7.79 2.46
N THR A 45 -3.85 -6.47 2.46
CA THR A 45 -2.52 -5.84 2.55
C THR A 45 -2.40 -5.03 3.84
N PRO A 46 -1.39 -5.28 4.68
CA PRO A 46 -1.20 -4.49 5.88
C PRO A 46 -0.94 -3.03 5.56
N LYS A 47 -1.69 -2.12 6.20
CA LYS A 47 -1.44 -0.69 6.06
C LYS A 47 -0.14 -0.35 6.79
N ARG A 48 0.95 -0.24 6.03
CA ARG A 48 2.26 0.12 6.56
C ARG A 48 2.29 1.61 6.89
N LYS A 49 2.81 1.93 8.07
CA LYS A 49 3.31 3.28 8.36
C LYS A 49 4.75 3.30 7.88
N TYR A 50 5.07 4.25 7.01
CA TYR A 50 6.44 4.41 6.51
C TYR A 50 7.21 5.29 7.47
N VAL A 51 8.45 4.91 7.77
CA VAL A 51 9.42 5.80 8.41
C VAL A 51 10.28 6.42 7.32
N LEU A 52 10.51 7.74 7.41
CA LEU A 52 11.28 8.49 6.42
C LEU A 52 12.65 7.84 6.13
N ALA A 53 13.35 7.40 7.18
CA ALA A 53 14.64 6.74 7.05
C ALA A 53 14.58 5.45 6.21
N GLU A 54 13.52 4.65 6.34
CA GLU A 54 13.33 3.42 5.56
C GLU A 54 13.03 3.72 4.09
N LEU A 55 12.31 4.80 3.80
CA LEU A 55 12.05 5.23 2.43
C LEU A 55 13.32 5.74 1.77
N ILE A 56 14.09 6.58 2.46
CA ILE A 56 15.37 7.09 1.96
C ILE A 56 16.36 5.94 1.71
N ALA A 57 16.38 4.92 2.57
CA ALA A 57 17.26 3.77 2.40
C ALA A 57 16.95 2.93 1.15
N GLN A 58 15.74 3.04 0.59
CA GLN A 58 15.35 2.37 -0.65
C GLN A 58 15.74 3.16 -1.91
N CYS A 59 16.15 4.42 -1.78
CA CYS A 59 16.54 5.25 -2.92
C CYS A 59 17.96 4.91 -3.39
N ASP A 60 18.13 4.76 -4.71
CA ASP A 60 19.47 4.75 -5.31
C ASP A 60 20.04 6.17 -5.35
N ARG A 61 21.03 6.43 -4.51
CA ARG A 61 21.70 7.74 -4.41
C ARG A 61 22.56 8.08 -5.62
N LYS A 62 22.80 7.12 -6.52
CA LYS A 62 23.54 7.29 -7.78
C LYS A 62 22.60 7.37 -8.99
N ALA A 63 21.29 7.27 -8.79
CA ALA A 63 20.33 7.42 -9.87
C ALA A 63 20.51 8.77 -10.55
N ALA A 64 20.54 8.76 -11.88
CA ALA A 64 20.54 9.99 -12.65
C ALA A 64 19.22 10.75 -12.43
N PRO A 65 19.22 12.09 -12.51
CA PRO A 65 18.00 12.86 -12.53
C PRO A 65 17.03 12.38 -13.63
N PRO A 66 15.71 12.43 -13.40
CA PRO A 66 14.72 12.10 -14.43
C PRO A 66 14.95 12.90 -15.72
N ALA A 67 14.81 12.25 -16.87
CA ALA A 67 15.10 12.88 -18.17
C ALA A 67 14.18 14.07 -18.48
N ASP A 68 12.96 14.05 -17.92
CA ASP A 68 11.95 15.10 -18.02
C ASP A 68 12.17 16.25 -17.02
N LEU A 69 13.06 16.10 -16.05
CA LEU A 69 13.34 17.16 -15.07
C LEU A 69 13.89 18.42 -15.76
N ALA A 70 14.73 18.25 -16.78
CA ALA A 70 15.26 19.36 -17.58
C ALA A 70 14.17 20.12 -18.38
N LEU A 71 12.99 19.50 -18.60
CA LEU A 71 11.88 20.18 -19.27
C LEU A 71 11.28 21.28 -18.39
N TRP A 72 11.39 21.17 -17.07
CA TRP A 72 10.90 22.19 -16.13
C TRP A 72 11.72 23.48 -16.19
N ASP A 73 13.03 23.38 -16.44
CA ASP A 73 13.92 24.56 -16.54
C ASP A 73 13.60 25.46 -17.76
N VAL A 74 12.99 24.87 -18.79
CA VAL A 74 12.64 25.55 -20.05
C VAL A 74 11.13 25.63 -20.28
N ALA A 75 10.33 25.17 -19.31
CA ALA A 75 8.88 25.19 -19.41
C ALA A 75 8.39 26.63 -19.48
N ARG A 76 7.53 26.91 -20.47
CA ARG A 76 6.87 28.22 -20.56
C ARG A 76 5.86 28.35 -19.42
N LEU A 77 5.73 29.56 -18.89
CA LEU A 77 4.64 29.94 -17.99
C LEU A 77 3.30 29.69 -18.71
N VAL A 78 2.48 28.79 -18.17
CA VAL A 78 1.14 28.45 -18.68
C VAL A 78 0.02 28.72 -17.67
N GLY A 79 0.36 29.25 -16.50
CA GLY A 79 -0.64 29.62 -15.49
C GLY A 79 -1.40 30.89 -15.88
N GLU A 80 -2.73 30.86 -15.73
CA GLU A 80 -3.62 32.03 -15.85
C GLU A 80 -4.02 32.58 -14.47
N GLU A 81 -3.17 32.37 -13.46
CA GLU A 81 -3.50 32.72 -12.08
C GLU A 81 -3.58 34.26 -11.96
N VAL A 82 -4.75 34.77 -11.60
CA VAL A 82 -5.02 36.20 -11.42
C VAL A 82 -4.54 36.62 -10.02
N LEU A 83 -3.75 37.70 -9.95
CA LEU A 83 -3.28 38.32 -8.70
C LEU A 83 -4.42 38.91 -7.86
#